data_AF-A0A7C2FB09-F1
#
_entry.id   AF-A0A7C2FB09-F1
#
_cell.length_a   1.000
_cell.length_b   1.000
_cell.length_c   1.000
_cell.angle_alpha   90.00
_cell.angle_beta   90.00
_cell.angle_gamma   90.00
#
_symmetry.space_group_name_H-M   'P 1'
#
loop_
_entity.id
_entity.type
_entity.pdbx_description
1 polymer ?
#
loop_
_entity_poly.entity_id
_entity_poly.type
_entity_poly.pdbx_seq_one_letter_code
_entity_poly.pdbx_strand_id
1 'polypeptide(L)'
;MGLSRRDFLRLAVGSGLAVGLGGLAHAEDPPVTEVRSSRLTVKDLRARAAARGLSILGQSPSEYISEVYRADRTFDAVGAFWTGRIRSLAVQVSRDGSDWSPWYDVIIGTHGPTAGQYGELIVTGDARYLRFKLGLGEGVDADVLNFELINSGPGPSTKDIVNGRVGLMAPLEAPGQRIISRAEWGADERLRFDENGREIWPRQYHVIKKAIIHHTVTRNGDLNPAATVRAIYYYHAKVLGWGDIGYNYLVDQQGNVYEGRWGGAGVQGGHAAYGPDANGNLGPDYNPGSVGIAVLGNYEGQAPPSDARLGLDKALAWKLGAWQIDPTGRGPFVDKDLPNIAAHRDCQPPNVPVPWRNGGTLCNGTAFYRQMDSVRGETADLVRRLPARPPDYDIPDGHFFTQTNGRGGAGGTGYSVTNADGIRFWDEFRRLGGVQAVGYPVSRRFSWNGFICQAFQRVIFQWRPEVGRVYFVNVFDLLHDAGKDGWLEATRSVPRPFDTSPDSGLPWGEVVRRHLSILDNNPALKARYFAESDPILYFGLPMSYADYGPVAVVRCQRAVLQYWKVKTPWSNPGDVLVANGGDVSKEAGLLPTRAVVPEDPPYPWVNS
;
A
#
# COMPACT_ATOMS: atom_id res chain seq x y z
N MET A 1 -13.16 35.31 -46.55
CA MET A 1 -12.78 36.01 -45.30
C MET A 1 -13.54 35.40 -44.15
N GLY A 2 -12.88 35.02 -43.05
CA GLY A 2 -13.56 34.57 -41.82
C GLY A 2 -12.81 33.51 -40.99
N LEU A 3 -11.72 33.93 -40.33
CA LEU A 3 -11.08 33.30 -39.15
C LEU A 3 -12.00 33.50 -37.92
N SER A 4 -11.96 32.83 -36.75
CA SER A 4 -11.43 31.56 -36.21
C SER A 4 -12.13 31.34 -34.84
N ARG A 5 -12.16 30.10 -34.32
CA ARG A 5 -12.88 29.63 -33.11
C ARG A 5 -12.15 29.88 -31.77
N ARG A 6 -12.26 31.07 -31.18
CA ARG A 6 -12.10 31.29 -29.73
C ARG A 6 -13.16 32.29 -29.25
N ASP A 7 -13.78 31.98 -28.11
CA ASP A 7 -14.78 32.75 -27.33
C ASP A 7 -16.26 32.51 -27.65
N PHE A 8 -17.09 32.53 -26.58
CA PHE A 8 -18.55 32.26 -26.43
C PHE A 8 -18.93 30.79 -26.13
N LEU A 9 -19.55 30.38 -25.01
CA LEU A 9 -20.33 31.08 -23.97
C LEU A 9 -20.44 30.27 -22.66
N ARG A 10 -20.33 31.00 -21.54
CA ARG A 10 -20.93 30.71 -20.24
C ARG A 10 -22.36 31.29 -20.19
N LEU A 11 -23.18 30.70 -19.31
CA LEU A 11 -24.44 31.20 -18.71
C LEU A 11 -25.78 31.18 -19.49
N ALA A 12 -26.73 30.39 -18.97
CA ALA A 12 -28.11 30.74 -18.59
C ALA A 12 -28.74 29.46 -17.98
N VAL A 13 -28.96 29.32 -16.66
CA VAL A 13 -30.03 29.90 -15.82
C VAL A 13 -31.45 29.63 -16.34
N GLY A 14 -32.16 28.74 -15.63
CA GLY A 14 -33.51 29.05 -15.15
C GLY A 14 -34.67 28.17 -15.64
N SER A 15 -35.26 27.44 -14.67
CA SER A 15 -36.68 27.04 -14.48
C SER A 15 -36.81 25.53 -14.27
N GLY A 16 -37.30 24.95 -13.18
CA GLY A 16 -37.90 25.49 -11.96
C GLY A 16 -38.76 24.36 -11.36
N LEU A 17 -38.53 24.00 -10.09
CA LEU A 17 -39.59 23.49 -9.21
C LEU A 17 -39.12 23.59 -7.76
N ALA A 18 -39.62 24.64 -7.09
CA ALA A 18 -39.51 24.86 -5.67
C ALA A 18 -40.69 24.19 -4.97
N VAL A 19 -40.39 23.34 -3.98
CA VAL A 19 -41.27 23.14 -2.83
C VAL A 19 -40.42 23.53 -1.62
N GLY A 20 -40.74 24.70 -1.06
CA GLY A 20 -40.10 25.20 0.15
C GLY A 20 -40.75 24.60 1.39
N LEU A 21 -39.92 24.11 2.31
CA LEU A 21 -40.19 24.18 3.73
C LEU A 21 -38.93 24.75 4.38
N GLY A 22 -39.08 25.95 4.93
CA GLY A 22 -38.02 26.64 5.65
C GLY A 22 -37.65 25.88 6.92
N GLY A 23 -36.38 25.50 7.00
CA GLY A 23 -35.67 25.28 8.25
C GLY A 23 -34.50 26.24 8.24
N LEU A 24 -34.48 27.17 9.20
CA LEU A 24 -33.33 28.02 9.47
C LEU A 24 -32.11 27.12 9.60
N ALA A 25 -31.15 27.31 8.69
CA ALA A 25 -29.82 26.75 8.83
C ALA A 25 -29.22 27.36 10.11
N HIS A 26 -29.28 26.62 11.22
CA HIS A 26 -28.21 26.70 12.17
C HIS A 26 -26.98 26.21 11.41
N ALA A 27 -26.10 27.14 11.07
CA ALA A 27 -24.71 26.80 10.82
C ALA A 27 -24.22 26.16 12.12
N GLU A 28 -24.28 24.83 12.20
CA GLU A 28 -23.53 24.11 13.21
C GLU A 28 -22.07 24.47 12.98
N ASP A 29 -21.42 24.97 14.03
CA ASP A 29 -19.97 25.17 14.04
C ASP A 29 -19.30 23.91 13.46
N PRO A 30 -18.25 24.04 12.63
CA PRO A 30 -17.53 22.85 12.16
C PRO A 30 -17.13 22.02 13.39
N PRO A 31 -17.30 20.68 13.36
CA PRO A 31 -16.95 19.83 14.48
C PRO A 31 -15.51 20.18 14.88
N VAL A 32 -15.29 20.43 16.17
CA VAL A 32 -13.99 20.90 16.65
C VAL A 32 -12.97 19.78 16.46
N THR A 33 -12.29 19.77 15.31
CA THR A 33 -11.26 18.80 14.89
C THR A 33 -9.91 19.07 15.53
N GLU A 34 -9.79 20.18 16.25
CA GLU A 34 -8.53 20.68 16.75
C GLU A 34 -8.16 20.00 18.08
N VAL A 35 -7.15 19.15 18.01
CA VAL A 35 -6.45 18.70 19.20
C VAL A 35 -5.69 19.89 19.80
N ARG A 36 -6.05 20.25 21.03
CA ARG A 36 -5.46 21.38 21.74
C ARG A 36 -4.44 20.89 22.74
N SER A 37 -3.29 21.57 22.81
CA SER A 37 -2.23 21.18 23.74
C SER A 37 -1.60 22.32 24.54
N SER A 38 -0.98 21.95 25.66
CA SER A 38 -0.17 22.83 26.49
C SER A 38 1.11 22.12 26.93
N ARG A 39 2.22 22.85 26.96
CA ARG A 39 3.55 22.33 27.32
C ARG A 39 3.94 22.77 28.73
N LEU A 40 4.17 21.81 29.62
CA LEU A 40 4.86 22.05 30.89
C LEU A 40 6.37 21.99 30.66
N THR A 41 7.17 22.96 31.12
CA THR A 41 8.65 22.86 31.10
C THR A 41 9.20 22.90 32.51
N VAL A 42 10.00 21.90 32.86
CA VAL A 42 10.44 21.67 34.25
C VAL A 42 11.84 22.30 34.49
N LYS A 43 11.99 23.59 34.17
CA LYS A 43 13.28 24.31 34.24
C LYS A 43 13.77 24.63 35.67
N ASP A 44 13.07 24.15 36.71
CA ASP A 44 13.22 24.60 38.11
C ASP A 44 13.49 23.49 39.16
N LEU A 45 13.68 22.22 38.79
CA LEU A 45 13.72 21.11 39.79
C LEU A 45 14.84 21.25 40.83
N ARG A 46 16.00 21.83 40.46
CA ARG A 46 17.13 22.06 41.38
C ARG A 46 16.90 23.27 42.30
N ALA A 47 16.31 24.35 41.79
CA ALA A 47 16.07 25.57 42.57
C ALA A 47 15.01 25.38 43.66
N ARG A 48 13.97 24.60 43.39
CA ARG A 48 12.87 24.34 44.35
C ARG A 48 13.22 23.29 45.42
N ALA A 49 14.08 22.33 45.11
CA ALA A 49 14.60 21.37 46.09
C ALA A 49 15.54 22.05 47.10
N ALA A 50 16.41 22.96 46.63
CA ALA A 50 17.30 23.75 47.48
C ALA A 50 16.53 24.74 48.39
N ALA A 51 15.46 25.37 47.89
CA ALA A 51 14.64 26.30 48.64
C ALA A 51 13.85 25.68 49.81
N ARG A 52 13.74 24.33 49.89
CA ARG A 52 13.01 23.60 50.93
C ARG A 52 13.90 22.94 51.99
N GLY A 53 15.21 23.20 51.98
CA GLY A 53 16.13 22.72 53.02
C GLY A 53 16.27 21.20 53.10
N LEU A 54 15.96 20.46 52.03
CA LEU A 54 16.14 19.01 51.97
C LEU A 54 17.63 18.68 51.82
N SER A 55 18.28 18.22 52.88
CA SER A 55 19.66 17.73 52.84
C SER A 55 19.72 16.34 52.21
N ILE A 56 20.42 16.19 51.08
CA ILE A 56 20.81 14.89 50.52
C ILE A 56 22.05 14.39 51.28
N LEU A 57 21.92 14.14 52.57
CA LEU A 57 22.88 13.38 53.37
C LEU A 57 22.10 12.71 54.52
N GLY A 58 21.76 11.44 54.32
CA GLY A 58 21.08 10.60 55.32
C GLY A 58 19.64 10.24 54.92
N GLN A 59 19.48 9.04 54.35
CA GLN A 59 18.21 8.44 53.90
C GLN A 59 17.42 9.26 52.85
N SER A 60 17.88 9.27 51.61
CA SER A 60 17.16 9.87 50.48
C SER A 60 15.76 9.24 50.31
N PRO A 61 14.68 9.99 50.06
CA PRO A 61 13.54 9.40 49.39
C PRO A 61 13.98 9.07 47.96
N SER A 62 13.86 7.80 47.56
CA SER A 62 14.15 7.30 46.21
C SER A 62 13.28 7.91 45.10
N GLU A 63 12.34 8.78 45.45
CA GLU A 63 11.33 9.37 44.56
C GLU A 63 11.04 10.85 44.88
N TYR A 64 10.80 11.65 43.84
CA TYR A 64 10.29 13.02 43.91
C TYR A 64 8.87 13.09 43.34
N ILE A 65 7.94 13.75 44.03
CA ILE A 65 6.58 14.03 43.53
C ILE A 65 6.45 15.54 43.30
N SER A 66 5.96 15.94 42.12
CA SER A 66 5.79 17.34 41.74
C SER A 66 4.66 18.02 42.52
N GLU A 67 4.66 19.36 42.51
CA GLU A 67 3.45 20.12 42.83
C GLU A 67 2.32 19.79 41.83
N VAL A 68 1.09 20.10 42.22
CA VAL A 68 -0.08 19.95 41.36
C VAL A 68 -0.06 21.06 40.33
N TYR A 69 0.00 20.68 39.06
CA TYR A 69 -0.20 21.57 37.93
C TYR A 69 -1.68 21.59 37.55
N ARG A 70 -2.22 22.79 37.28
CA ARG A 70 -3.56 22.99 36.74
C ARG A 70 -3.44 23.48 35.29
N ALA A 71 -3.96 22.70 34.36
CA ALA A 71 -4.00 23.07 32.95
C ALA A 71 -5.07 24.14 32.68
N ASP A 72 -4.78 25.01 31.72
CA ASP A 72 -5.71 26.06 31.28
C ASP A 72 -7.02 25.48 30.75
N ARG A 73 -6.91 24.33 30.06
CA ARG A 73 -8.00 23.57 29.46
C ARG A 73 -8.01 22.15 30.00
N THR A 74 -9.13 21.46 29.83
CA THR A 74 -9.14 20.01 30.08
C THR A 74 -8.33 19.27 29.02
N PHE A 75 -7.86 18.09 29.38
CA PHE A 75 -7.10 17.17 28.53
C PHE A 75 -7.55 15.74 28.81
N ASP A 76 -7.39 14.86 27.84
CA ASP A 76 -7.76 13.44 27.91
C ASP A 76 -6.59 12.48 27.60
N ALA A 77 -5.45 13.03 27.18
CA ALA A 77 -4.21 12.29 27.04
C ALA A 77 -2.97 13.12 27.43
N VAL A 78 -1.88 12.43 27.77
CA VAL A 78 -0.62 13.02 28.20
C VAL A 78 0.53 12.35 27.45
N GLY A 79 1.28 13.15 26.69
CA GLY A 79 2.58 12.77 26.15
C GLY A 79 3.70 13.27 27.05
N ALA A 80 4.80 12.53 27.15
CA ALA A 80 5.97 12.93 27.94
C ALA A 80 7.24 12.89 27.09
N PHE A 81 8.08 13.90 27.23
CA PHE A 81 9.39 14.01 26.59
C PHE A 81 10.43 14.46 27.61
N TRP A 82 11.63 13.87 27.58
CA TRP A 82 12.73 14.35 28.40
C TRP A 82 14.09 14.15 27.75
N THR A 83 15.07 14.92 28.20
CA THR A 83 16.50 14.71 27.91
C THR A 83 17.23 14.34 29.20
N GLY A 84 18.32 13.59 29.06
CA GLY A 84 19.09 13.12 30.21
C GLY A 84 18.57 11.80 30.81
N ARG A 85 18.99 11.47 32.03
CA ARG A 85 18.79 10.15 32.65
C ARG A 85 17.75 10.19 33.77
N ILE A 86 16.57 9.63 33.51
CA ILE A 86 15.52 9.37 34.52
C ILE A 86 15.44 7.86 34.81
N ARG A 87 15.23 7.45 36.07
CA ARG A 87 15.10 6.04 36.47
C ARG A 87 13.68 5.51 36.25
N SER A 88 12.70 6.26 36.70
CA SER A 88 11.27 6.02 36.44
C SER A 88 10.55 7.35 36.38
N LEU A 89 9.48 7.40 35.60
CA LEU A 89 8.57 8.53 35.51
C LEU A 89 7.15 7.97 35.56
N ALA A 90 6.30 8.57 36.38
CA ALA A 90 4.87 8.26 36.43
C ALA A 90 4.08 9.56 36.50
N VAL A 91 2.86 9.56 35.96
CA VAL A 91 1.93 10.70 36.01
C VAL A 91 0.65 10.31 36.73
N GLN A 92 0.04 11.26 37.38
CA GLN A 92 -1.27 11.13 37.99
C GLN A 92 -2.09 12.34 37.60
N VAL A 93 -3.37 12.12 37.30
CA VAL A 93 -4.24 13.19 36.86
C VAL A 93 -5.48 13.26 37.72
N SER A 94 -6.13 14.41 37.69
CA SER A 94 -7.39 14.65 38.38
C SER A 94 -8.25 15.62 37.59
N ARG A 95 -9.57 15.49 37.70
CA ARG A 95 -10.52 16.41 37.08
C ARG A 95 -10.74 17.66 37.93
N ASP A 96 -10.73 17.51 39.25
CA ASP A 96 -11.10 18.53 40.23
C ASP A 96 -9.93 18.97 41.14
N GLY A 97 -8.84 18.20 41.17
CA GLY A 97 -7.65 18.42 41.99
C GLY A 97 -7.68 17.66 43.32
N SER A 98 -8.79 16.98 43.64
CA SER A 98 -8.99 16.21 44.88
C SER A 98 -9.06 14.70 44.60
N ASP A 99 -9.80 14.29 43.57
CA ASP A 99 -9.97 12.89 43.21
C ASP A 99 -8.94 12.52 42.14
N TRP A 100 -7.94 11.74 42.55
CA TRP A 100 -6.79 11.40 41.71
C TRP A 100 -6.94 10.00 41.10
N SER A 101 -6.53 9.88 39.83
CA SER A 101 -6.35 8.58 39.17
C SER A 101 -5.33 7.72 39.93
N PRO A 102 -5.20 6.41 39.65
CA PRO A 102 -3.97 5.69 39.94
C PRO A 102 -2.76 6.36 39.26
N TRP A 103 -1.55 6.08 39.74
CA TRP A 103 -0.33 6.47 39.04
C TRP A 103 -0.22 5.68 37.74
N TYR A 104 0.00 6.37 36.64
CA TYR A 104 0.31 5.80 35.34
C TYR A 104 1.81 5.86 35.11
N ASP A 105 2.46 4.70 35.04
CA ASP A 105 3.87 4.63 34.68
C ASP A 105 4.06 5.08 33.23
N VAL A 106 5.02 5.99 33.00
CA VAL A 106 5.44 6.39 31.66
C VAL A 106 6.39 5.31 31.15
N ILE A 107 5.87 4.48 30.25
CA ILE A 107 6.66 3.51 29.51
C ILE A 107 7.49 4.27 28.48
N ILE A 108 8.80 4.02 28.41
CA ILE A 108 9.65 4.65 27.40
C ILE A 108 9.25 4.10 26.03
N GLY A 109 8.88 4.98 25.11
CA GLY A 109 8.49 4.62 23.76
C GLY A 109 9.67 4.10 22.95
N THR A 110 9.39 3.21 22.00
CA THR A 110 10.41 2.59 21.12
C THR A 110 10.71 3.38 19.86
N HIS A 111 9.90 4.39 19.54
CA HIS A 111 10.02 5.19 18.32
C HIS A 111 9.80 6.68 18.67
N GLY A 112 10.79 7.53 18.36
CA GLY A 112 10.73 8.96 18.63
C GLY A 112 11.88 9.72 17.96
N PRO A 113 11.87 11.06 17.97
CA PRO A 113 12.94 11.89 17.42
C PRO A 113 14.33 11.52 17.94
N THR A 114 15.37 11.76 17.13
CA THR A 114 16.78 11.42 17.40
C THR A 114 17.39 12.13 18.61
N ALA A 115 16.79 13.20 19.11
CA ALA A 115 17.26 13.96 20.27
C ALA A 115 16.29 13.81 21.46
N GLY A 116 16.66 12.99 22.46
CA GLY A 116 15.94 12.79 23.73
C GLY A 116 15.14 11.48 23.82
N GLN A 117 14.39 11.33 24.91
CA GLN A 117 13.56 10.17 25.22
C GLN A 117 12.09 10.58 25.32
N TYR A 118 11.19 9.68 24.92
CA TYR A 118 9.75 9.94 24.88
C TYR A 118 9.02 8.80 25.59
N GLY A 119 7.85 9.11 26.14
CA GLY A 119 6.93 8.12 26.70
C GLY A 119 5.97 7.57 25.66
N GLU A 120 5.39 6.41 25.91
CA GLU A 120 4.14 6.01 25.28
C GLU A 120 3.01 6.97 25.70
N LEU A 121 2.03 7.17 24.83
CA LEU A 121 0.91 8.07 25.09
C LEU A 121 0.02 7.52 26.21
N ILE A 122 -0.24 8.33 27.24
CA ILE A 122 -1.12 7.95 28.34
C ILE A 122 -2.50 8.57 28.11
N VAL A 123 -3.52 7.72 27.93
CA VAL A 123 -4.92 8.17 27.83
C VAL A 123 -5.56 8.12 29.23
N THR A 124 -6.00 9.27 29.73
CA THR A 124 -6.37 9.45 31.14
C THR A 124 -7.87 9.67 31.36
N GLY A 125 -8.65 9.90 30.31
CA GLY A 125 -10.01 10.47 30.43
C GLY A 125 -9.96 11.96 30.81
N ASP A 126 -11.13 12.60 30.89
CA ASP A 126 -11.24 14.06 31.12
C ASP A 126 -10.58 14.50 32.44
N ALA A 127 -9.48 15.22 32.32
CA ALA A 127 -8.66 15.70 33.42
C ALA A 127 -8.32 17.18 33.23
N ARG A 128 -7.94 17.85 34.33
CA ARG A 128 -7.49 19.24 34.32
C ARG A 128 -6.25 19.48 35.19
N TYR A 129 -5.98 18.57 36.09
CA TYR A 129 -4.85 18.64 37.00
C TYR A 129 -3.90 17.48 36.71
N LEU A 130 -2.60 17.75 36.80
CA LEU A 130 -1.55 16.76 36.63
C LEU A 130 -0.52 16.92 37.75
N ARG A 131 -0.02 15.80 38.25
CA ARG A 131 1.25 15.74 38.99
C ARG A 131 2.05 14.55 38.49
N PHE A 132 3.37 14.59 38.67
CA PHE A 132 4.25 13.53 38.23
C PHE A 132 5.17 13.06 39.37
N LYS A 133 5.66 11.84 39.23
CA LYS A 133 6.57 11.19 40.15
C LYS A 133 7.82 10.75 39.39
N LEU A 134 9.00 11.09 39.91
CA LEU A 134 10.30 10.75 39.35
C LEU A 134 11.04 9.82 40.31
N GLY A 135 11.50 8.67 39.81
CA GLY A 135 12.53 7.89 40.49
C GLY A 135 13.88 8.55 40.29
N LEU A 136 14.55 8.88 41.40
CA LEU A 136 15.88 9.48 41.39
C LEU A 136 16.93 8.39 41.64
N GLY A 137 18.01 8.36 40.84
CA GLY A 137 19.18 7.49 41.05
C GLY A 137 20.42 8.28 41.48
N GLU A 138 21.54 7.62 41.76
CA GLU A 138 22.82 8.33 41.85
C GLU A 138 23.18 8.93 40.47
N GLY A 139 23.41 10.24 40.42
CA GLY A 139 23.80 10.96 39.20
C GLY A 139 22.67 11.32 38.23
N VAL A 140 21.50 11.76 38.71
CA VAL A 140 20.42 12.28 37.83
C VAL A 140 20.81 13.64 37.23
N ASP A 141 20.94 13.67 35.91
CA ASP A 141 20.85 14.87 35.06
C ASP A 141 19.65 14.67 34.13
N ALA A 142 18.48 15.22 34.47
CA ALA A 142 17.41 15.43 33.50
C ALA A 142 17.42 16.92 33.15
N ASP A 143 17.82 17.26 31.94
CA ASP A 143 18.01 18.66 31.55
C ASP A 143 16.69 19.33 31.15
N VAL A 144 15.80 18.54 30.54
CA VAL A 144 14.47 18.96 30.09
C VAL A 144 13.49 17.84 30.40
N LEU A 145 12.35 18.17 31.01
CA LEU A 145 11.17 17.31 31.11
C LEU A 145 9.96 18.13 30.69
N ASN A 146 9.27 17.64 29.67
CA ASN A 146 8.10 18.26 29.07
C ASN A 146 6.92 17.29 29.07
N PHE A 147 5.73 17.83 29.36
CA PHE A 147 4.48 17.12 29.16
C PHE A 147 3.64 17.85 28.12
N GLU A 148 3.12 17.09 27.16
CA GLU A 148 2.15 17.54 26.18
C GLU A 148 0.76 17.08 26.65
N LEU A 149 -0.06 18.01 27.12
CA LEU A 149 -1.43 17.72 27.56
C LEU A 149 -2.38 17.84 26.38
N ILE A 150 -3.02 16.76 25.96
CA ILE A 150 -3.76 16.63 24.70
C ILE A 150 -5.25 16.60 25.00
N ASN A 151 -6.04 17.44 24.31
CA ASN A 151 -7.51 17.39 24.34
C ASN A 151 -8.04 16.92 22.98
N SER A 152 -8.52 15.69 22.93
CA SER A 152 -8.99 15.01 21.70
C SER A 152 -10.50 14.76 21.68
N GLY A 153 -11.19 15.03 22.79
CA GLY A 153 -12.64 14.95 22.93
C GLY A 153 -13.50 15.80 21.97
N PRO A 154 -13.10 17.00 21.50
CA PRO A 154 -13.96 17.90 20.73
C PRO A 154 -14.44 17.44 19.34
N GLY A 155 -14.09 16.24 18.88
CA GLY A 155 -14.58 15.64 17.63
C GLY A 155 -15.70 14.60 17.80
N PRO A 156 -16.18 13.99 16.70
CA PRO A 156 -17.19 12.93 16.73
C PRO A 156 -16.85 11.80 17.71
N SER A 157 -17.83 11.34 18.48
CA SER A 157 -17.67 10.12 19.28
C SER A 157 -17.92 8.88 18.42
N THR A 158 -17.29 7.76 18.75
CA THR A 158 -17.56 6.47 18.10
C THR A 158 -19.04 6.13 18.10
N LYS A 159 -19.72 6.40 19.22
CA LYS A 159 -21.16 6.14 19.37
C LYS A 159 -21.98 6.95 18.37
N ASP A 160 -21.62 8.20 18.10
CA ASP A 160 -22.36 9.04 17.14
C ASP A 160 -22.11 8.59 15.69
N ILE A 161 -20.87 8.19 15.36
CA ILE A 161 -20.49 7.65 14.05
C ILE A 161 -21.25 6.35 13.75
N VAL A 162 -21.25 5.41 14.71
CA VAL A 162 -21.87 4.09 14.54
C VAL A 162 -23.40 4.21 14.48
N ASN A 163 -24.00 5.13 15.24
CA ASN A 163 -25.45 5.40 15.17
C ASN A 163 -25.87 6.23 13.94
N GLY A 164 -24.96 6.51 13.00
CA GLY A 164 -25.25 7.23 11.76
C GLY A 164 -25.56 8.72 11.94
N ARG A 165 -25.17 9.31 13.09
CA ARG A 165 -25.38 10.76 13.37
C ARG A 165 -24.30 11.63 12.73
N VAL A 166 -23.24 11.02 12.21
CA VAL A 166 -22.16 11.67 11.47
C VAL A 166 -22.01 10.91 10.16
N GLY A 167 -22.42 11.53 9.05
CA GLY A 167 -22.43 10.91 7.72
C GLY A 167 -22.01 11.92 6.67
N LEU A 168 -20.69 12.09 6.47
CA LEU A 168 -20.14 12.99 5.46
C LEU A 168 -19.57 12.25 4.23
N MET A 169 -19.35 10.93 4.30
CA MET A 169 -18.88 10.10 3.18
C MET A 169 -19.38 8.66 3.28
N ALA A 170 -19.32 7.91 2.17
CA ALA A 170 -19.59 6.48 2.15
C ALA A 170 -18.49 5.73 2.92
N PRO A 171 -18.83 4.75 3.78
CA PRO A 171 -17.83 3.98 4.50
C PRO A 171 -16.93 3.18 3.56
N LEU A 172 -15.69 2.93 3.99
CA LEU A 172 -14.86 1.90 3.37
C LEU A 172 -15.45 0.53 3.78
N GLU A 173 -15.87 -0.26 2.80
CA GLU A 173 -16.49 -1.56 3.04
C GLU A 173 -15.44 -2.68 3.02
N ALA A 174 -15.32 -3.39 4.13
CA ALA A 174 -14.74 -4.72 4.19
C ALA A 174 -15.90 -5.75 4.26
N PRO A 175 -15.75 -6.98 3.74
CA PRO A 175 -16.80 -7.98 3.80
C PRO A 175 -17.33 -8.19 5.24
N GLY A 176 -18.52 -7.67 5.53
CA GLY A 176 -19.16 -7.76 6.84
C GLY A 176 -18.53 -6.89 7.95
N GLN A 177 -17.75 -5.86 7.59
CA GLN A 177 -17.14 -4.91 8.52
C GLN A 177 -17.04 -3.51 7.91
N ARG A 178 -17.75 -2.55 8.50
CA ARG A 178 -17.57 -1.13 8.19
C ARG A 178 -16.23 -0.64 8.73
N ILE A 179 -15.45 0.07 7.91
CA ILE A 179 -14.26 0.80 8.34
C ILE A 179 -14.66 2.27 8.54
N ILE A 180 -14.41 2.77 9.76
CA ILE A 180 -14.56 4.19 10.11
C ILE A 180 -13.41 4.95 9.46
N SER A 181 -13.72 5.74 8.44
CA SER A 181 -12.79 6.57 7.69
C SER A 181 -12.20 7.69 8.54
N ARG A 182 -11.08 8.25 8.06
CA ARG A 182 -10.42 9.40 8.68
C ARG A 182 -11.34 10.61 8.89
N ALA A 183 -12.20 10.88 7.92
CA ALA A 183 -13.18 11.96 8.04
C ALA A 183 -14.20 11.69 9.16
N GLU A 184 -14.69 10.45 9.29
CA GLU A 184 -15.70 10.08 10.28
C GLU A 184 -15.15 10.17 11.71
N TRP A 185 -13.93 9.70 11.97
CA TRP A 185 -13.32 9.83 13.30
C TRP A 185 -12.72 11.21 13.57
N GLY A 186 -12.76 12.13 12.62
CA GLY A 186 -12.36 13.52 12.80
C GLY A 186 -10.84 13.75 12.72
N ALA A 187 -10.17 13.11 11.77
CA ALA A 187 -8.75 13.33 11.50
C ALA A 187 -8.49 14.78 11.04
N ASP A 188 -7.57 15.47 11.70
CA ASP A 188 -7.05 16.75 11.21
C ASP A 188 -5.97 16.51 10.14
N GLU A 189 -6.38 16.50 8.87
CA GLU A 189 -5.50 16.25 7.73
C GLU A 189 -4.38 17.29 7.57
N ARG A 190 -4.50 18.46 8.21
CA ARG A 190 -3.47 19.51 8.16
C ARG A 190 -2.18 19.07 8.84
N LEU A 191 -2.26 18.16 9.83
CA LEU A 191 -1.08 17.68 10.57
C LEU A 191 -0.12 16.86 9.68
N ARG A 192 -0.56 16.39 8.50
CA ARG A 192 0.29 15.70 7.53
C ARG A 192 1.26 16.60 6.78
N PHE A 193 1.07 17.91 6.85
CA PHE A 193 1.81 18.86 6.02
C PHE A 193 2.68 19.78 6.87
N ASP A 194 3.85 20.12 6.32
CA ASP A 194 4.69 21.18 6.86
C ASP A 194 4.12 22.57 6.53
N GLU A 195 4.78 23.62 7.03
CA GLU A 195 4.37 25.02 6.82
C GLU A 195 4.37 25.44 5.34
N ASN A 196 5.06 24.71 4.47
CA ASN A 196 5.13 24.95 3.03
C ASN A 196 4.10 24.10 2.24
N GLY A 197 3.24 23.35 2.93
CA GLY A 197 2.25 22.47 2.30
C GLY A 197 2.84 21.17 1.73
N ARG A 198 4.05 20.78 2.13
CA ARG A 198 4.65 19.49 1.73
C ARG A 198 4.29 18.41 2.72
N GLU A 199 3.97 17.22 2.23
CA GLU A 199 3.68 16.07 3.09
C GLU A 199 4.95 15.70 3.88
N ILE A 200 4.88 15.77 5.22
CA ILE A 200 6.03 15.55 6.13
C ILE A 200 6.56 14.13 5.97
N TRP A 201 5.64 13.17 5.82
CA TRP A 201 5.95 11.77 5.55
C TRP A 201 5.30 11.34 4.24
N PRO A 202 6.02 11.48 3.12
CA PRO A 202 5.55 11.07 1.81
C PRO A 202 5.16 9.59 1.78
N ARG A 203 4.07 9.29 1.07
CA ARG A 203 3.55 7.92 0.93
C ARG A 203 4.51 7.05 0.12
N GLN A 204 4.71 5.83 0.61
CA GLN A 204 5.40 4.75 -0.09
C GLN A 204 4.46 3.55 -0.14
N TYR A 205 4.53 2.78 -1.23
CA TYR A 205 3.61 1.68 -1.49
C TYR A 205 4.37 0.38 -1.69
N HIS A 206 3.90 -0.67 -1.03
CA HIS A 206 4.50 -2.00 -1.09
C HIS A 206 3.42 -3.07 -1.24
N VAL A 207 3.77 -4.14 -1.95
CA VAL A 207 3.00 -5.39 -1.92
C VAL A 207 3.03 -5.91 -0.48
N ILE A 208 1.85 -6.06 0.11
CA ILE A 208 1.73 -6.55 1.48
C ILE A 208 2.04 -8.05 1.50
N LYS A 209 2.85 -8.46 2.48
CA LYS A 209 3.26 -9.84 2.71
C LYS A 209 2.92 -10.33 4.11
N LYS A 210 2.84 -9.41 5.09
CA LYS A 210 2.63 -9.71 6.51
C LYS A 210 1.62 -8.74 7.14
N ALA A 211 0.91 -9.18 8.16
CA ALA A 211 0.22 -8.33 9.12
C ALA A 211 0.97 -8.35 10.45
N ILE A 212 1.22 -7.18 11.03
CA ILE A 212 1.88 -7.03 12.33
C ILE A 212 0.86 -6.47 13.31
N ILE A 213 0.59 -7.24 14.37
CA ILE A 213 -0.42 -6.92 15.38
C ILE A 213 0.22 -6.16 16.53
N HIS A 214 -0.45 -5.08 16.91
CA HIS A 214 -0.07 -4.22 18.00
C HIS A 214 -1.17 -4.13 19.06
N HIS A 215 -0.79 -3.76 20.27
CA HIS A 215 -1.66 -3.00 21.16
C HIS A 215 -1.18 -1.54 21.19
N THR A 216 -2.00 -0.63 21.70
CA THR A 216 -1.62 0.79 21.80
C THR A 216 -1.02 1.16 23.15
N VAL A 217 -0.99 0.24 24.12
CA VAL A 217 -0.57 0.49 25.51
C VAL A 217 -1.47 1.53 26.22
N THR A 218 -2.57 1.94 25.60
CA THR A 218 -3.52 2.88 26.18
C THR A 218 -4.39 2.17 27.22
N ARG A 219 -5.13 2.98 27.99
CA ARG A 219 -6.14 2.50 28.94
C ARG A 219 -7.14 1.54 28.28
N ASN A 220 -7.54 0.50 29.02
CA ASN A 220 -8.69 -0.35 28.69
C ASN A 220 -10.02 0.26 29.17
N GLY A 221 -11.15 -0.14 28.60
CA GLY A 221 -12.46 0.40 28.96
C GLY A 221 -12.62 1.86 28.55
N ASP A 222 -12.13 2.18 27.35
CA ASP A 222 -12.32 3.49 26.75
C ASP A 222 -13.79 3.70 26.36
N LEU A 223 -14.33 4.86 26.73
CA LEU A 223 -15.71 5.25 26.44
C LEU A 223 -15.81 6.09 25.17
N ASN A 224 -14.69 6.61 24.65
CA ASN A 224 -14.63 7.37 23.42
C ASN A 224 -13.43 6.97 22.55
N PRO A 225 -13.47 5.78 21.93
CA PRO A 225 -12.37 5.28 21.10
C PRO A 225 -11.93 6.23 19.97
N ALA A 226 -12.86 6.93 19.33
CA ALA A 226 -12.54 7.92 18.30
C ALA A 226 -11.67 9.07 18.83
N ALA A 227 -11.88 9.52 20.07
CA ALA A 227 -11.01 10.50 20.71
C ALA A 227 -9.61 9.91 20.95
N THR A 228 -9.52 8.67 21.44
CA THR A 228 -8.23 7.98 21.59
C THR A 228 -7.48 7.85 20.26
N VAL A 229 -8.15 7.50 19.16
CA VAL A 229 -7.55 7.47 17.82
C VAL A 229 -7.01 8.85 17.42
N ARG A 230 -7.77 9.94 17.66
CA ARG A 230 -7.31 11.31 17.43
C ARG A 230 -6.10 11.68 18.29
N ALA A 231 -6.08 11.29 19.56
CA ALA A 231 -4.95 11.54 20.46
C ALA A 231 -3.68 10.82 19.99
N ILE A 232 -3.78 9.55 19.58
CA ILE A 232 -2.66 8.78 19.00
C ILE A 232 -2.18 9.44 17.70
N TYR A 233 -3.10 9.82 16.81
CA TYR A 233 -2.76 10.52 15.57
C TYR A 233 -2.00 11.82 15.84
N TYR A 234 -2.50 12.67 16.73
CA TYR A 234 -1.81 13.92 17.11
C TYR A 234 -0.44 13.65 17.73
N TYR A 235 -0.35 12.65 18.61
CA TYR A 235 0.92 12.29 19.24
C TYR A 235 1.95 11.87 18.20
N HIS A 236 1.62 10.97 17.29
CA HIS A 236 2.53 10.54 16.22
C HIS A 236 2.84 11.68 15.24
N ALA A 237 1.82 12.36 14.74
CA ALA A 237 1.98 13.37 13.69
C ALA A 237 2.72 14.62 14.19
N LYS A 238 2.33 15.13 15.36
CA LYS A 238 2.80 16.42 15.88
C LYS A 238 3.86 16.29 16.96
N VAL A 239 3.66 15.42 17.95
CA VAL A 239 4.56 15.33 19.11
C VAL A 239 5.83 14.56 18.75
N LEU A 240 5.70 13.44 18.04
CA LEU A 240 6.83 12.68 17.50
C LEU A 240 7.31 13.22 16.14
N GLY A 241 6.52 14.09 15.50
CA GLY A 241 6.89 14.78 14.26
C GLY A 241 6.81 13.93 12.99
N TRP A 242 6.09 12.80 13.01
CA TRP A 242 6.01 11.90 11.86
C TRP A 242 5.10 12.42 10.75
N GLY A 243 4.26 13.41 11.03
CA GLY A 243 3.22 13.88 10.12
C GLY A 243 2.00 12.97 10.02
N ASP A 244 2.04 11.69 10.39
CA ASP A 244 0.85 10.85 10.38
C ASP A 244 0.88 9.74 11.44
N ILE A 245 -0.26 9.06 11.62
CA ILE A 245 -0.38 7.90 12.49
C ILE A 245 0.38 6.70 11.91
N GLY A 246 1.22 6.05 12.73
CA GLY A 246 2.05 4.93 12.29
C GLY A 246 1.31 3.63 11.95
N TYR A 247 0.13 3.39 12.52
CA TYR A 247 -0.66 2.18 12.24
C TYR A 247 -1.52 2.35 10.98
N ASN A 248 -1.67 1.31 10.18
CA ASN A 248 -2.58 1.33 9.04
C ASN A 248 -4.04 1.28 9.48
N TYR A 249 -4.34 0.51 10.52
CA TYR A 249 -5.69 0.38 11.09
C TYR A 249 -5.63 0.28 12.61
N LEU A 250 -6.72 0.67 13.27
CA LEU A 250 -6.90 0.52 14.70
C LEU A 250 -8.23 -0.18 14.98
N VAL A 251 -8.31 -0.98 16.03
CA VAL A 251 -9.52 -1.71 16.43
C VAL A 251 -9.88 -1.37 17.87
N ASP A 252 -11.09 -0.88 18.11
CA ASP A 252 -11.54 -0.56 19.47
C ASP A 252 -12.12 -1.78 20.22
N GLN A 253 -12.48 -1.57 21.49
CA GLN A 253 -12.97 -2.64 22.36
C GLN A 253 -14.32 -3.21 21.91
N GLN A 254 -15.05 -2.51 21.05
CA GLN A 254 -16.33 -2.95 20.46
C GLN A 254 -16.17 -3.55 19.05
N GLY A 255 -14.93 -3.69 18.57
CA GLY A 255 -14.65 -4.26 17.26
C GLY A 255 -14.86 -3.29 16.09
N ASN A 256 -15.03 -1.98 16.34
CA ASN A 256 -15.00 -1.01 15.25
C ASN A 256 -13.57 -0.84 14.76
N VAL A 257 -13.42 -0.70 13.44
CA VAL A 257 -12.11 -0.58 12.79
C VAL A 257 -11.98 0.83 12.23
N TYR A 258 -10.89 1.50 12.57
CA TYR A 258 -10.58 2.87 12.14
C TYR A 258 -9.49 2.84 11.08
N GLU A 259 -9.67 3.62 10.02
CA GLU A 259 -8.62 3.92 9.07
C GLU A 259 -7.52 4.76 9.74
N GLY A 260 -6.28 4.24 9.75
CA GLY A 260 -5.10 4.92 10.28
C GLY A 260 -4.35 5.68 9.19
N ARG A 261 -3.14 5.23 8.85
CA ARG A 261 -2.22 5.87 7.88
C ARG A 261 -2.91 6.31 6.58
N TRP A 262 -2.78 7.58 6.22
CA TRP A 262 -3.30 8.11 4.96
C TRP A 262 -2.58 7.50 3.76
N GLY A 263 -3.34 7.04 2.76
CA GLY A 263 -2.79 6.56 1.49
C GLY A 263 -3.43 5.28 0.95
N GLY A 264 -4.28 4.62 1.73
CA GLY A 264 -5.08 3.47 1.29
C GLY A 264 -4.29 2.16 1.23
N ALA A 265 -4.64 1.30 0.26
CA ALA A 265 -4.06 -0.03 0.14
C ALA A 265 -2.54 0.01 -0.12
N GLY A 266 -1.79 -0.83 0.60
CA GLY A 266 -0.34 -0.99 0.39
C GLY A 266 0.52 0.16 0.92
N VAL A 267 -0.07 1.19 1.52
CA VAL A 267 0.70 2.31 2.07
C VAL A 267 1.57 1.83 3.25
N GLN A 268 2.85 2.19 3.22
CA GLN A 268 3.78 1.92 4.31
C GLN A 268 3.38 2.69 5.57
N GLY A 269 3.24 1.96 6.69
CA GLY A 269 3.10 2.51 8.03
C GLY A 269 4.45 2.74 8.72
N GLY A 270 4.39 3.00 10.02
CA GLY A 270 5.53 3.37 10.88
C GLY A 270 5.36 2.73 12.24
N HIS A 271 5.10 1.42 12.23
CA HIS A 271 4.66 0.66 13.38
C HIS A 271 5.68 -0.41 13.83
N ALA A 272 6.62 -0.81 12.97
CA ALA A 272 7.58 -1.87 13.28
C ALA A 272 8.98 -1.61 12.66
N ALA A 273 9.69 -0.60 13.16
CA ALA A 273 11.09 -0.36 12.81
C ALA A 273 11.98 -0.30 14.04
N TYR A 274 13.11 -1.00 14.02
CA TYR A 274 14.04 -0.99 15.14
C TYR A 274 15.18 0.01 14.87
N GLY A 275 15.45 0.86 15.88
CA GLY A 275 16.55 1.81 15.84
C GLY A 275 17.92 1.13 15.78
N PRO A 276 19.01 1.91 15.67
CA PRO A 276 20.34 1.34 15.59
C PRO A 276 20.71 0.53 16.84
N ASP A 277 21.49 -0.53 16.65
CA ASP A 277 22.04 -1.33 17.74
C ASP A 277 23.05 -0.53 18.58
N ALA A 278 23.57 -1.13 19.66
CA ALA A 278 24.54 -0.48 20.54
C ALA A 278 25.86 -0.08 19.82
N ASN A 279 26.10 -0.58 18.62
CA ASN A 279 27.26 -0.28 17.78
C ASN A 279 26.94 0.72 16.66
N GLY A 280 25.71 1.22 16.57
CA GLY A 280 25.28 2.18 15.55
C GLY A 280 24.80 1.55 14.24
N ASN A 281 24.69 0.22 14.12
CA ASN A 281 24.14 -0.41 12.92
C ASN A 281 22.63 -0.27 12.91
N LEU A 282 22.05 0.20 11.79
CA LEU A 282 20.60 0.31 11.66
C LEU A 282 19.90 -1.03 11.92
N GLY A 283 18.86 -1.01 12.76
CA GLY A 283 18.02 -2.17 13.01
C GLY A 283 17.13 -2.51 11.81
N PRO A 284 16.52 -3.70 11.81
CA PRO A 284 15.59 -4.12 10.77
C PRO A 284 14.34 -3.23 10.75
N ASP A 285 13.89 -2.91 9.53
CA ASP A 285 12.64 -2.19 9.27
C ASP A 285 11.62 -3.16 8.65
N TYR A 286 10.54 -3.42 9.39
CA TYR A 286 9.45 -4.29 8.97
C TYR A 286 8.24 -3.52 8.44
N ASN A 287 8.30 -2.19 8.37
CA ASN A 287 7.22 -1.39 7.80
C ASN A 287 6.99 -1.65 6.30
N PRO A 288 8.04 -1.73 5.45
CA PRO A 288 7.84 -2.02 4.02
C PRO A 288 7.23 -3.41 3.81
N GLY A 289 6.07 -3.47 3.15
CA GLY A 289 5.39 -4.73 2.82
C GLY A 289 4.67 -5.39 4.00
N SER A 290 4.41 -4.68 5.09
CA SER A 290 3.50 -5.14 6.14
C SER A 290 2.34 -4.17 6.38
N VAL A 291 1.25 -4.70 6.94
CA VAL A 291 0.11 -3.90 7.42
C VAL A 291 0.08 -3.95 8.96
N GLY A 292 0.17 -2.78 9.59
CA GLY A 292 0.12 -2.64 11.05
C GLY A 292 -1.30 -2.42 11.53
N ILE A 293 -1.82 -3.32 12.38
CA ILE A 293 -3.14 -3.18 13.01
C ILE A 293 -2.98 -3.13 14.52
N ALA A 294 -3.42 -2.05 15.16
CA ALA A 294 -3.33 -1.86 16.60
C ALA A 294 -4.68 -2.01 17.30
N VAL A 295 -4.77 -2.88 18.30
CA VAL A 295 -5.96 -3.00 19.15
C VAL A 295 -5.84 -2.01 20.31
N LEU A 296 -6.85 -1.14 20.48
CA LEU A 296 -6.86 -0.08 21.48
C LEU A 296 -6.91 -0.65 22.91
N GLY A 297 -5.82 -0.50 23.65
CA GLY A 297 -5.73 -0.96 25.02
C GLY A 297 -4.34 -1.43 25.42
N ASN A 298 -4.26 -1.96 26.65
CA ASN A 298 -3.10 -2.61 27.20
C ASN A 298 -3.45 -4.05 27.54
N TYR A 299 -2.85 -4.99 26.81
CA TYR A 299 -3.15 -6.41 26.90
C TYR A 299 -2.00 -7.25 27.46
N GLU A 300 -1.17 -6.67 28.34
CA GLU A 300 -0.17 -7.44 29.10
C GLU A 300 -0.83 -8.42 30.06
N GLY A 301 -1.72 -7.92 30.93
CA GLY A 301 -2.36 -8.71 31.99
C GLY A 301 -3.73 -9.30 31.64
N GLN A 302 -4.39 -8.80 30.60
CA GLN A 302 -5.72 -9.24 30.17
C GLN A 302 -5.79 -9.33 28.65
N ALA A 303 -6.54 -10.29 28.11
CA ALA A 303 -6.73 -10.42 26.67
C ALA A 303 -7.70 -9.35 26.13
N PRO A 304 -7.70 -9.07 24.81
CA PRO A 304 -8.72 -8.26 24.18
C PRO A 304 -10.13 -8.82 24.40
N PRO A 305 -11.15 -7.95 24.54
CA PRO A 305 -12.55 -8.37 24.51
C PRO A 305 -12.89 -9.14 23.22
N SER A 306 -13.89 -10.02 23.27
CA SER A 306 -14.32 -10.83 22.12
C SER A 306 -14.69 -9.99 20.90
N ASP A 307 -15.31 -8.82 21.11
CA ASP A 307 -15.74 -7.95 20.02
C ASP A 307 -14.54 -7.29 19.35
N ALA A 308 -13.56 -6.82 20.14
CA ALA A 308 -12.28 -6.33 19.66
C ALA A 308 -11.52 -7.41 18.87
N ARG A 309 -11.53 -8.65 19.39
CA ARG A 309 -10.94 -9.81 18.72
C ARG A 309 -11.59 -10.01 17.36
N LEU A 310 -12.91 -10.16 17.31
CA LEU A 310 -13.68 -10.35 16.07
C LEU A 310 -13.48 -9.22 15.05
N GLY A 311 -13.47 -7.96 15.51
CA GLY A 311 -13.17 -6.81 14.65
C GLY A 311 -11.79 -6.90 14.02
N LEU A 312 -10.79 -7.35 14.79
CA LEU A 312 -9.44 -7.64 14.27
C LEU A 312 -9.44 -8.80 13.27
N ASP A 313 -10.09 -9.95 13.54
CA ASP A 313 -10.16 -11.06 12.58
C ASP A 313 -10.74 -10.63 11.25
N LYS A 314 -11.83 -9.86 11.27
CA LYS A 314 -12.48 -9.36 10.06
C LYS A 314 -11.58 -8.37 9.29
N ALA A 315 -10.89 -7.46 10.00
CA ALA A 315 -9.93 -6.56 9.40
C ALA A 315 -8.76 -7.32 8.76
N LEU A 316 -8.23 -8.33 9.45
CA LEU A 316 -7.17 -9.19 8.92
C LEU A 316 -7.65 -10.01 7.73
N ALA A 317 -8.84 -10.60 7.78
CA ALA A 317 -9.38 -11.41 6.70
C ALA A 317 -9.61 -10.55 5.45
N TRP A 318 -10.14 -9.34 5.62
CA TRP A 318 -10.25 -8.37 4.54
C TRP A 318 -8.89 -8.05 3.92
N LYS A 319 -7.89 -7.71 4.74
CA LYS A 319 -6.57 -7.32 4.21
C LYS A 319 -5.82 -8.48 3.59
N LEU A 320 -5.68 -9.59 4.31
CA LEU A 320 -4.93 -10.74 3.83
C LEU A 320 -5.63 -11.43 2.66
N GLY A 321 -6.96 -11.52 2.67
CA GLY A 321 -7.74 -12.05 1.55
C GLY A 321 -7.54 -11.24 0.27
N ALA A 322 -7.50 -9.92 0.37
CA ALA A 322 -7.29 -9.02 -0.76
C ALA A 322 -5.89 -9.19 -1.42
N TRP A 323 -4.90 -9.64 -0.64
CA TRP A 323 -3.54 -9.94 -1.10
C TRP A 323 -3.25 -11.45 -1.26
N GLN A 324 -4.26 -12.31 -1.09
CA GLN A 324 -4.13 -13.78 -1.12
C GLN A 324 -3.06 -14.34 -0.17
N ILE A 325 -2.91 -13.73 0.99
CA ILE A 325 -1.98 -14.18 2.04
C ILE A 325 -2.71 -15.21 2.89
N ASP A 326 -2.17 -16.43 2.98
CA ASP A 326 -2.64 -17.46 3.91
C ASP A 326 -2.41 -16.98 5.37
N PRO A 327 -3.46 -16.75 6.18
CA PRO A 327 -3.32 -16.29 7.56
C PRO A 327 -2.52 -17.23 8.48
N THR A 328 -2.53 -18.54 8.18
CA THR A 328 -1.80 -19.59 8.92
C THR A 328 -0.40 -19.84 8.38
N GLY A 329 -0.10 -19.27 7.21
CA GLY A 329 1.20 -19.40 6.56
C GLY A 329 2.32 -18.66 7.29
N ARG A 330 3.55 -18.94 6.84
CA ARG A 330 4.79 -18.30 7.31
C ARG A 330 5.79 -18.22 6.17
N GLY A 331 6.82 -17.38 6.30
CA GLY A 331 7.87 -17.28 5.30
C GLY A 331 8.89 -16.19 5.62
N PRO A 332 10.01 -16.14 4.88
CA PRO A 332 11.06 -15.13 5.05
C PRO A 332 10.53 -13.71 4.90
N PHE A 333 10.90 -12.82 5.82
CA PHE A 333 10.56 -11.40 5.80
C PHE A 333 11.63 -10.59 6.53
N VAL A 334 12.21 -9.62 5.81
CA VAL A 334 13.33 -8.75 6.24
C VAL A 334 14.60 -9.54 6.58
N ASP A 335 14.69 -10.12 7.76
CA ASP A 335 15.89 -10.76 8.33
C ASP A 335 15.61 -12.17 8.90
N LYS A 336 14.34 -12.61 8.96
CA LYS A 336 13.96 -13.91 9.53
C LYS A 336 12.68 -14.48 8.94
N ASP A 337 12.39 -15.73 9.29
CA ASP A 337 11.10 -16.35 8.96
C ASP A 337 10.03 -15.92 9.98
N LEU A 338 8.92 -15.36 9.50
CA LEU A 338 7.82 -14.89 10.35
C LEU A 338 6.48 -15.51 9.93
N PRO A 339 5.57 -15.76 10.89
CA PRO A 339 4.16 -16.00 10.57
C PRO A 339 3.57 -14.86 9.73
N ASN A 340 2.61 -15.16 8.86
CA ASN A 340 1.95 -14.14 8.04
C ASN A 340 1.12 -13.15 8.87
N ILE A 341 0.63 -13.60 10.04
CA ILE A 341 0.16 -12.72 11.11
C ILE A 341 1.12 -12.84 12.29
N ALA A 342 1.95 -11.82 12.49
CA ALA A 342 2.94 -11.74 13.55
C ALA A 342 2.53 -10.71 14.61
N ALA A 343 2.99 -10.84 15.84
CA ALA A 343 2.95 -9.75 16.80
C ALA A 343 4.19 -8.86 16.62
N HIS A 344 4.12 -7.60 17.04
CA HIS A 344 5.26 -6.69 16.96
C HIS A 344 6.53 -7.27 17.61
N ARG A 345 6.38 -7.96 18.75
CA ARG A 345 7.49 -8.62 19.45
C ARG A 345 8.22 -9.69 18.64
N ASP A 346 7.56 -10.32 17.67
CA ASP A 346 8.17 -11.33 16.80
C ASP A 346 9.20 -10.70 15.84
N CYS A 347 9.07 -9.40 15.58
CA CYS A 347 9.93 -8.65 14.69
C CYS A 347 11.24 -8.20 15.39
N GLN A 348 11.42 -8.46 16.68
CA GLN A 348 12.62 -8.00 17.39
C GLN A 348 13.90 -8.65 16.89
N PRO A 349 15.01 -7.90 16.80
CA PRO A 349 16.32 -8.49 16.61
C PRO A 349 16.64 -9.51 17.71
N PRO A 350 17.40 -10.57 17.41
CA PRO A 350 17.84 -11.52 18.43
C PRO A 350 18.68 -10.82 19.50
N ASN A 351 18.58 -11.29 20.74
CA ASN A 351 19.34 -10.81 21.91
C ASN A 351 19.08 -9.35 22.36
N VAL A 352 17.94 -8.76 21.98
CA VAL A 352 17.50 -7.49 22.57
C VAL A 352 16.82 -7.77 23.92
N PRO A 353 17.33 -7.25 25.05
CA PRO A 353 16.69 -7.47 26.36
C PRO A 353 15.27 -6.90 26.39
N VAL A 354 14.36 -7.64 27.02
CA VAL A 354 13.00 -7.20 27.29
C VAL A 354 12.77 -7.16 28.80
N PRO A 355 12.18 -6.08 29.36
CA PRO A 355 11.94 -4.79 28.71
C PRO A 355 13.27 -4.02 28.59
N TRP A 356 13.25 -2.81 28.01
CA TRP A 356 14.11 -1.67 28.42
C TRP A 356 15.22 -1.17 27.46
N ARG A 357 15.35 0.17 27.48
CA ARG A 357 16.32 1.14 26.93
C ARG A 357 16.77 1.11 25.46
N ASN A 358 16.92 -0.05 24.82
CA ASN A 358 17.51 -0.13 23.46
C ASN A 358 16.63 -0.89 22.45
N GLY A 359 15.29 -0.81 22.56
CA GLY A 359 14.39 -1.12 21.44
C GLY A 359 13.61 -2.45 21.49
N GLY A 360 13.65 -3.24 22.58
CA GLY A 360 12.76 -4.40 22.74
C GLY A 360 11.34 -4.00 23.13
N THR A 361 10.34 -4.78 22.72
CA THR A 361 8.90 -4.54 22.97
C THR A 361 8.15 -5.78 23.52
N LEU A 362 7.10 -5.57 24.29
CA LEU A 362 6.14 -6.64 24.61
C LEU A 362 4.86 -6.54 23.76
N CYS A 363 4.79 -5.58 22.83
CA CYS A 363 3.64 -5.45 21.95
C CYS A 363 3.41 -6.76 21.15
N ASN A 364 2.21 -7.34 21.09
CA ASN A 364 0.88 -6.82 21.37
C ASN A 364 0.32 -7.07 22.80
N GLY A 365 1.16 -7.41 23.78
CA GLY A 365 0.74 -7.72 25.15
C GLY A 365 0.82 -9.19 25.47
N THR A 366 1.33 -9.57 26.64
CA THR A 366 1.55 -10.99 27.00
C THR A 366 0.27 -11.83 27.01
N ALA A 367 -0.86 -11.31 27.51
CA ALA A 367 -2.12 -12.03 27.48
C ALA A 367 -2.69 -12.14 26.05
N PHE A 368 -2.56 -11.09 25.23
CA PHE A 368 -3.00 -11.12 23.84
C PHE A 368 -2.11 -12.02 22.97
N TYR A 369 -0.80 -11.98 23.18
CA TYR A 369 0.17 -12.76 22.42
C TYR A 369 -0.09 -14.28 22.49
N ARG A 370 -0.61 -14.76 23.64
CA ARG A 370 -1.04 -16.17 23.80
C ARG A 370 -2.19 -16.58 22.87
N GLN A 371 -2.92 -15.63 22.29
CA GLN A 371 -4.05 -15.88 21.39
C GLN A 371 -3.65 -15.84 19.90
N MET A 372 -2.38 -15.57 19.56
CA MET A 372 -1.97 -15.39 18.16
C MET A 372 -2.21 -16.59 17.26
N ASP A 373 -2.25 -17.82 17.80
CA ASP A 373 -2.64 -19.01 17.01
C ASP A 373 -4.14 -19.05 16.70
N SER A 374 -5.00 -18.69 17.67
CA SER A 374 -6.45 -18.53 17.44
C SER A 374 -6.72 -17.40 16.45
N VAL A 375 -5.99 -16.29 16.54
CA VAL A 375 -6.00 -15.18 15.55
C VAL A 375 -5.79 -15.69 14.13
N ARG A 376 -4.77 -16.52 13.91
CA ARG A 376 -4.48 -17.08 12.59
C ARG A 376 -5.58 -18.01 12.11
N GLY A 377 -6.05 -18.90 12.98
CA GLY A 377 -7.11 -19.87 12.65
C GLY A 377 -8.44 -19.21 12.30
N GLU A 378 -8.93 -18.31 13.14
CA GLU A 378 -10.18 -17.58 12.95
C GLU A 378 -10.12 -16.68 11.70
N THR A 379 -8.99 -16.01 11.48
CA THR A 379 -8.78 -15.22 10.25
C THR A 379 -8.81 -16.12 9.01
N ALA A 380 -8.18 -17.30 9.04
CA ALA A 380 -8.22 -18.25 7.92
C ALA A 380 -9.63 -18.75 7.62
N ASP A 381 -10.45 -18.99 8.65
CA ASP A 381 -11.86 -19.35 8.49
C ASP A 381 -12.66 -18.25 7.81
N LEU A 382 -12.40 -16.99 8.15
CA LEU A 382 -13.04 -15.84 7.50
C LEU A 382 -12.57 -15.66 6.05
N VAL A 383 -11.26 -15.77 5.78
CA VAL A 383 -10.71 -15.69 4.42
C VAL A 383 -11.33 -16.76 3.50
N ARG A 384 -11.52 -17.98 4.00
CA ARG A 384 -12.17 -19.06 3.24
C ARG A 384 -13.64 -18.80 2.87
N ARG A 385 -14.31 -17.88 3.59
CA ARG A 385 -15.70 -17.48 3.32
C ARG A 385 -15.80 -16.28 2.38
N LEU A 386 -14.67 -15.63 2.06
CA LEU A 386 -14.65 -14.54 1.09
C LEU A 386 -14.95 -15.08 -0.32
N PRO A 387 -15.54 -14.25 -1.21
CA PRO A 387 -15.73 -14.62 -2.59
C PRO A 387 -14.38 -14.98 -3.23
N ALA A 388 -14.38 -16.00 -4.09
CA ALA A 388 -13.21 -16.29 -4.90
C ALA A 388 -12.91 -15.09 -5.82
N ARG A 389 -11.66 -14.63 -5.80
CA ARG A 389 -11.18 -13.57 -6.70
C ARG A 389 -11.35 -14.02 -8.16
N PRO A 390 -11.86 -13.16 -9.05
CA PRO A 390 -11.84 -13.46 -10.48
C PRO A 390 -10.39 -13.63 -10.96
N PRO A 391 -10.11 -14.46 -11.98
CA PRO A 391 -8.75 -14.71 -12.45
C PRO A 391 -8.00 -13.39 -12.76
N ASP A 392 -8.65 -12.47 -13.46
CA ASP A 392 -8.11 -11.16 -13.74
C ASP A 392 -9.00 -10.10 -13.09
N TYR A 393 -8.43 -8.94 -12.72
CA TYR A 393 -9.16 -7.90 -12.01
C TYR A 393 -8.54 -6.52 -12.24
N ASP A 394 -9.37 -5.50 -12.06
CA ASP A 394 -8.96 -4.11 -12.23
C ASP A 394 -8.03 -3.66 -11.10
N ILE A 395 -7.05 -2.85 -11.48
CA ILE A 395 -6.13 -2.16 -10.57
C ILE A 395 -6.18 -0.66 -10.87
N PRO A 396 -5.72 0.23 -9.98
CA PRO A 396 -5.59 1.64 -10.29
C PRO A 396 -4.92 1.87 -11.64
N ASP A 397 -5.60 2.62 -12.51
CA ASP A 397 -5.17 2.97 -13.86
C ASP A 397 -4.81 1.77 -14.76
N GLY A 398 -5.38 0.58 -14.54
CA GLY A 398 -5.03 -0.60 -15.32
C GLY A 398 -5.81 -1.88 -15.00
N HIS A 399 -5.25 -2.99 -15.46
CA HIS A 399 -5.77 -4.33 -15.21
C HIS A 399 -4.62 -5.30 -14.91
N PHE A 400 -4.85 -6.27 -14.03
CA PHE A 400 -3.89 -7.31 -13.69
C PHE A 400 -4.37 -8.68 -14.19
N PHE A 401 -3.54 -9.33 -15.00
CA PHE A 401 -3.85 -10.61 -15.62
C PHE A 401 -3.10 -11.73 -14.91
N THR A 402 -3.77 -12.61 -14.16
CA THR A 402 -3.14 -13.76 -13.50
C THR A 402 -3.04 -14.98 -14.42
N GLN A 403 -3.94 -15.11 -15.40
CA GLN A 403 -4.05 -16.29 -16.27
C GLN A 403 -2.76 -16.61 -17.04
N THR A 404 -1.87 -15.63 -17.13
CA THR A 404 -0.66 -15.59 -17.96
C THR A 404 0.62 -15.98 -17.22
N ASN A 405 0.49 -16.38 -15.95
CA ASN A 405 1.63 -16.70 -15.10
C ASN A 405 2.29 -18.07 -15.38
N GLY A 406 1.87 -18.76 -16.44
CA GLY A 406 2.35 -20.10 -16.79
C GLY A 406 1.75 -21.22 -15.94
N ARG A 407 0.79 -20.91 -15.05
CA ARG A 407 0.08 -21.85 -14.18
C ARG A 407 -1.44 -21.69 -14.25
N GLY A 408 -1.95 -21.07 -15.33
CA GLY A 408 -3.39 -20.87 -15.54
C GLY A 408 -4.06 -20.01 -14.46
N GLY A 409 -3.33 -19.06 -13.86
CA GLY A 409 -3.82 -18.23 -12.76
C GLY A 409 -3.55 -18.78 -11.36
N ALA A 410 -3.06 -20.01 -11.23
CA ALA A 410 -2.70 -20.57 -9.92
C ALA A 410 -1.50 -19.82 -9.31
N GLY A 411 -1.58 -19.50 -8.02
CA GLY A 411 -0.51 -18.81 -7.29
C GLY A 411 -0.56 -17.28 -7.32
N GLY A 412 -1.58 -16.67 -7.93
CA GLY A 412 -1.90 -15.25 -7.74
C GLY A 412 -1.01 -14.22 -8.45
N THR A 413 0.13 -14.66 -9.01
CA THR A 413 1.04 -13.82 -9.82
C THR A 413 0.52 -13.60 -11.23
N GLY A 414 1.04 -12.59 -11.93
CA GLY A 414 0.53 -12.18 -13.24
C GLY A 414 1.33 -11.05 -13.88
N TYR A 415 0.69 -10.32 -14.80
CA TYR A 415 1.24 -9.10 -15.40
C TYR A 415 0.22 -7.96 -15.37
N SER A 416 0.68 -6.79 -14.97
CA SER A 416 -0.07 -5.54 -15.09
C SER A 416 -0.02 -4.96 -16.49
N VAL A 417 -1.15 -4.42 -16.96
CA VAL A 417 -1.22 -3.48 -18.08
C VAL A 417 -1.85 -2.20 -17.54
N THR A 418 -1.05 -1.13 -17.43
CA THR A 418 -1.46 0.11 -16.75
C THR A 418 -1.25 1.34 -17.61
N ASN A 419 -1.73 2.48 -17.13
CA ASN A 419 -1.41 3.82 -17.61
C ASN A 419 -0.36 4.54 -16.73
N ALA A 420 0.28 3.81 -15.81
CA ALA A 420 1.27 4.35 -14.88
C ALA A 420 2.41 5.09 -15.62
N ASP A 421 3.00 6.08 -14.95
CA ASP A 421 4.12 6.91 -15.46
C ASP A 421 3.80 7.67 -16.75
N GLY A 422 2.52 7.94 -17.02
CA GLY A 422 2.08 8.62 -18.24
C GLY A 422 2.16 7.77 -19.52
N ILE A 423 2.45 6.46 -19.38
CA ILE A 423 2.53 5.52 -20.50
C ILE A 423 1.19 4.79 -20.62
N ARG A 424 0.40 5.12 -21.65
CA ARG A 424 -1.01 4.73 -21.76
C ARG A 424 -1.23 3.34 -22.38
N PHE A 425 -0.56 2.32 -21.85
CA PHE A 425 -0.68 0.96 -22.38
C PHE A 425 -2.05 0.35 -22.12
N TRP A 426 -2.70 0.65 -21.01
CA TRP A 426 -4.05 0.15 -20.75
C TRP A 426 -5.08 0.74 -21.70
N ASP A 427 -5.01 2.05 -21.95
CA ASP A 427 -5.90 2.71 -22.91
C ASP A 427 -5.72 2.15 -24.33
N GLU A 428 -4.46 1.99 -24.77
CA GLU A 428 -4.16 1.46 -26.10
C GLU A 428 -4.57 -0.02 -26.21
N PHE A 429 -4.35 -0.82 -25.16
CA PHE A 429 -4.83 -2.21 -25.11
C PHE A 429 -6.34 -2.27 -25.33
N ARG A 430 -7.13 -1.46 -24.62
CA ARG A 430 -8.59 -1.40 -24.79
C ARG A 430 -8.98 -0.88 -26.18
N ARG A 431 -8.34 0.18 -26.66
CA ARG A 431 -8.60 0.78 -27.98
C ARG A 431 -8.38 -0.22 -29.12
N LEU A 432 -7.36 -1.07 -28.99
CA LEU A 432 -7.00 -2.07 -29.98
C LEU A 432 -7.92 -3.31 -29.95
N GLY A 433 -8.79 -3.46 -28.95
CA GLY A 433 -9.70 -4.61 -28.82
C GLY A 433 -9.30 -5.63 -27.75
N GLY A 434 -8.34 -5.28 -26.89
CA GLY A 434 -7.92 -6.07 -25.74
C GLY A 434 -7.35 -7.43 -26.09
N VAL A 435 -7.60 -8.42 -25.22
CA VAL A 435 -7.06 -9.79 -25.34
C VAL A 435 -7.34 -10.40 -26.71
N GLN A 436 -8.52 -10.18 -27.27
CA GLN A 436 -8.90 -10.76 -28.57
C GLN A 436 -8.00 -10.27 -29.71
N ALA A 437 -7.58 -9.00 -29.65
CA ALA A 437 -6.80 -8.36 -30.70
C ALA A 437 -5.29 -8.53 -30.51
N VAL A 438 -4.78 -8.31 -29.30
CA VAL A 438 -3.32 -8.27 -29.03
C VAL A 438 -2.82 -9.47 -28.22
N GLY A 439 -3.73 -10.30 -27.72
CA GLY A 439 -3.43 -11.42 -26.82
C GLY A 439 -3.22 -10.96 -25.38
N TYR A 440 -3.04 -11.93 -24.50
CA TYR A 440 -2.72 -11.65 -23.11
C TYR A 440 -1.30 -11.07 -22.94
N PRO A 441 -1.02 -10.28 -21.88
CA PRO A 441 0.34 -9.86 -21.58
C PRO A 441 1.22 -11.07 -21.21
N VAL A 442 2.44 -11.11 -21.75
CA VAL A 442 3.41 -12.20 -21.48
C VAL A 442 4.70 -11.69 -20.83
N SER A 443 4.73 -10.40 -20.50
CA SER A 443 5.82 -9.71 -19.84
C SER A 443 5.35 -8.47 -19.07
N ARG A 444 6.18 -8.05 -18.10
CA ARG A 444 6.18 -6.72 -17.48
C ARG A 444 6.71 -5.69 -18.48
N ARG A 445 6.54 -4.40 -18.18
CA ARG A 445 7.18 -3.33 -18.97
C ARG A 445 8.71 -3.47 -18.91
N PHE A 446 9.38 -3.21 -20.03
CA PHE A 446 10.84 -3.20 -20.13
C PHE A 446 11.32 -2.09 -21.05
N SER A 447 12.58 -1.65 -20.87
CA SER A 447 13.20 -0.72 -21.81
C SER A 447 13.90 -1.47 -22.93
N TRP A 448 13.70 -1.02 -24.16
CA TRP A 448 14.34 -1.54 -25.36
C TRP A 448 14.69 -0.38 -26.29
N ASN A 449 15.97 -0.21 -26.63
CA ASN A 449 16.48 0.86 -27.51
C ASN A 449 15.93 2.25 -27.16
N GLY A 450 15.85 2.58 -25.87
CA GLY A 450 15.36 3.88 -25.39
C GLY A 450 13.83 4.02 -25.33
N PHE A 451 13.07 3.02 -25.76
CA PHE A 451 11.61 3.01 -25.65
C PHE A 451 11.16 2.10 -24.51
N ILE A 452 10.00 2.41 -23.94
CA ILE A 452 9.31 1.51 -23.01
C ILE A 452 8.42 0.59 -23.83
N CYS A 453 8.56 -0.71 -23.61
CA CYS A 453 7.86 -1.77 -24.32
C CYS A 453 7.15 -2.72 -23.36
N GLN A 454 6.17 -3.45 -23.88
CA GLN A 454 5.55 -4.58 -23.19
C GLN A 454 5.11 -5.62 -24.23
N ALA A 455 5.48 -6.88 -24.02
CA ALA A 455 5.08 -7.98 -24.87
C ALA A 455 3.73 -8.55 -24.43
N PHE A 456 2.86 -8.74 -25.41
CA PHE A 456 1.62 -9.51 -25.38
C PHE A 456 1.82 -10.75 -26.25
N GLN A 457 0.93 -11.75 -26.19
CA GLN A 457 1.08 -12.96 -26.98
C GLN A 457 1.27 -12.63 -28.47
N ARG A 458 0.39 -11.79 -29.06
CA ARG A 458 0.36 -11.51 -30.50
C ARG A 458 1.38 -10.45 -30.93
N VAL A 459 1.63 -9.44 -30.09
CA VAL A 459 2.39 -8.24 -30.46
C VAL A 459 3.26 -7.74 -29.32
N ILE A 460 4.27 -6.93 -29.63
CA ILE A 460 5.03 -6.17 -28.63
C ILE A 460 4.65 -4.70 -28.79
N PHE A 461 4.11 -4.11 -27.74
CA PHE A 461 3.86 -2.68 -27.65
C PHE A 461 5.18 -1.95 -27.47
N GLN A 462 5.37 -0.87 -28.21
CA GLN A 462 6.42 0.12 -28.01
C GLN A 462 5.75 1.48 -27.84
N TRP A 463 5.94 2.13 -26.68
CA TRP A 463 5.40 3.46 -26.43
C TRP A 463 6.12 4.51 -27.28
N ARG A 464 5.36 5.34 -27.99
CA ARG A 464 5.86 6.45 -28.81
C ARG A 464 5.42 7.77 -28.18
N PRO A 465 6.21 8.35 -27.25
CA PRO A 465 5.82 9.55 -26.52
C PRO A 465 5.55 10.75 -27.44
N GLU A 466 6.22 10.82 -28.59
CA GLU A 466 6.08 11.90 -29.57
C GLU A 466 4.71 11.94 -30.27
N VAL A 467 3.98 10.81 -30.31
CA VAL A 467 2.63 10.72 -30.86
C VAL A 467 1.59 10.28 -29.82
N GLY A 468 2.03 9.96 -28.60
CA GLY A 468 1.17 9.48 -27.51
C GLY A 468 0.45 8.16 -27.83
N ARG A 469 1.07 7.26 -28.60
CA ARG A 469 0.47 5.99 -29.06
C ARG A 469 1.43 4.80 -28.95
N VAL A 470 0.86 3.61 -29.01
CA VAL A 470 1.61 2.35 -29.14
C VAL A 470 1.86 2.03 -30.61
N TYR A 471 3.11 1.68 -30.93
CA TYR A 471 3.48 1.04 -32.19
C TYR A 471 3.81 -0.43 -31.92
N PHE A 472 3.55 -1.31 -32.91
CA PHE A 472 3.95 -2.72 -32.80
C PHE A 472 5.34 -2.92 -33.38
N VAL A 473 6.19 -3.55 -32.57
CA VAL A 473 7.57 -3.89 -32.96
C VAL A 473 7.55 -4.93 -34.08
N ASN A 474 8.45 -4.78 -35.05
CA ASN A 474 8.71 -5.80 -36.07
C ASN A 474 9.53 -6.94 -35.48
N VAL A 475 8.87 -7.83 -34.74
CA VAL A 475 9.51 -8.90 -33.97
C VAL A 475 10.45 -9.76 -34.82
N PHE A 476 10.04 -10.12 -36.03
CA PHE A 476 10.85 -11.00 -36.87
C PHE A 476 12.03 -10.27 -37.51
N ASP A 477 11.96 -8.95 -37.69
CA ASP A 477 13.14 -8.16 -38.09
C ASP A 477 14.16 -8.16 -36.94
N LEU A 478 13.70 -7.96 -35.69
CA LEU A 478 14.58 -8.06 -34.52
C LEU A 478 15.17 -9.45 -34.29
N LEU A 479 14.41 -10.52 -34.56
CA LEU A 479 14.93 -11.89 -34.47
C LEU A 479 16.00 -12.17 -35.53
N HIS A 480 15.83 -11.61 -36.74
CA HIS A 480 16.86 -11.67 -37.78
C HIS A 480 18.13 -10.96 -37.31
N ASP A 481 18.01 -9.72 -36.84
CA ASP A 481 19.15 -8.91 -36.35
C ASP A 481 19.85 -9.57 -35.16
N ALA A 482 19.12 -10.31 -34.33
CA ALA A 482 19.65 -11.09 -33.21
C ALA A 482 20.25 -12.46 -33.63
N GLY A 483 20.33 -12.76 -34.92
CA GLY A 483 20.90 -14.01 -35.46
C GLY A 483 20.05 -15.25 -35.20
N LYS A 484 18.74 -15.10 -34.93
CA LYS A 484 17.84 -16.21 -34.55
C LYS A 484 17.25 -16.97 -35.72
N ASP A 485 17.56 -16.58 -36.95
CA ASP A 485 17.01 -17.21 -38.15
C ASP A 485 17.30 -18.72 -38.27
N GLY A 486 18.50 -19.17 -37.88
CA GLY A 486 18.82 -20.61 -37.88
C GLY A 486 17.95 -21.40 -36.89
N TRP A 487 17.67 -20.82 -35.72
CA TRP A 487 16.77 -21.41 -34.73
C TRP A 487 15.32 -21.40 -35.21
N LEU A 488 14.87 -20.29 -35.80
CA LEU A 488 13.54 -20.11 -36.38
C LEU A 488 13.26 -21.12 -37.49
N GLU A 489 14.21 -21.32 -38.40
CA GLU A 489 14.11 -22.30 -39.48
C GLU A 489 14.05 -23.73 -38.93
N ALA A 490 14.97 -24.10 -38.03
CA ALA A 490 15.06 -25.45 -37.48
C ALA A 490 13.88 -25.84 -36.56
N THR A 491 13.37 -24.89 -35.78
CA THR A 491 12.39 -25.17 -34.71
C THR A 491 10.96 -24.87 -35.15
N ARG A 492 10.78 -23.89 -36.04
CA ARG A 492 9.46 -23.35 -36.40
C ARG A 492 9.19 -23.35 -37.91
N SER A 493 10.12 -23.88 -38.73
CA SER A 493 10.01 -23.86 -40.20
C SER A 493 9.78 -22.44 -40.73
N VAL A 494 10.39 -21.44 -40.09
CA VAL A 494 10.27 -20.03 -40.50
C VAL A 494 11.45 -19.70 -41.41
N PRO A 495 11.21 -19.34 -42.68
CA PRO A 495 12.29 -19.02 -43.60
C PRO A 495 13.03 -17.75 -43.19
N ARG A 496 14.26 -17.59 -43.69
CA ARG A 496 14.99 -16.30 -43.63
C ARG A 496 14.22 -15.22 -44.39
N PRO A 497 14.29 -13.93 -44.00
CA PRO A 497 13.71 -12.86 -44.79
C PRO A 497 14.45 -12.74 -46.14
N PHE A 498 13.76 -12.28 -47.17
CA PHE A 498 14.38 -11.97 -48.46
C PHE A 498 15.20 -10.67 -48.41
N ASP A 499 16.02 -10.46 -49.43
CA ASP A 499 16.77 -9.21 -49.60
C ASP A 499 15.82 -8.03 -49.91
N THR A 500 15.77 -7.08 -48.98
CA THR A 500 14.99 -5.84 -49.06
C THR A 500 15.80 -4.67 -49.62
N SER A 501 17.08 -4.87 -49.97
CA SER A 501 17.88 -3.83 -50.64
C SER A 501 17.21 -3.21 -51.88
N PRO A 502 16.42 -3.96 -52.69
CA PRO A 502 15.72 -3.38 -53.83
C PRO A 502 14.50 -2.52 -53.46
N ASP A 503 14.07 -2.50 -52.20
CA ASP A 503 13.00 -1.62 -51.74
C ASP A 503 13.49 -0.18 -51.53
N SER A 504 14.82 0.00 -51.45
CA SER A 504 15.45 1.30 -51.27
C SER A 504 15.12 2.24 -52.44
N GLY A 505 14.54 3.40 -52.12
CA GLY A 505 14.16 4.42 -53.10
C GLY A 505 12.80 4.19 -53.79
N LEU A 506 12.11 3.07 -53.53
CA LEU A 506 10.78 2.84 -54.06
C LEU A 506 9.72 3.64 -53.30
N PRO A 507 8.65 4.13 -53.97
CA PRO A 507 7.48 4.66 -53.29
C PRO A 507 6.84 3.59 -52.40
N TRP A 508 6.31 3.99 -51.23
CA TRP A 508 5.73 3.07 -50.25
C TRP A 508 4.69 2.09 -50.84
N GLY A 509 3.83 2.56 -51.74
CA GLY A 509 2.82 1.69 -52.39
C GLY A 509 3.42 0.59 -53.26
N GLU A 510 4.62 0.80 -53.81
CA GLU A 510 5.35 -0.20 -54.58
C GLU A 510 6.05 -1.23 -53.69
N VAL A 511 6.65 -0.79 -52.58
CA VAL A 511 7.16 -1.66 -51.52
C VAL A 511 6.05 -2.59 -51.02
N VAL A 512 4.90 -2.02 -50.62
CA VAL A 512 3.77 -2.82 -50.15
C VAL A 512 3.33 -3.86 -51.19
N ARG A 513 3.22 -3.47 -52.47
CA ARG A 513 2.81 -4.38 -53.55
C ARG A 513 3.81 -5.54 -53.73
N ARG A 514 5.10 -5.24 -53.73
CA ARG A 514 6.20 -6.22 -53.85
C ARG A 514 6.20 -7.23 -52.71
N HIS A 515 5.95 -6.78 -51.48
CA HIS A 515 5.86 -7.69 -50.34
C HIS A 515 4.57 -8.52 -50.38
N LEU A 516 3.43 -7.92 -50.73
CA LEU A 516 2.16 -8.64 -50.78
C LEU A 516 2.12 -9.73 -51.87
N SER A 517 2.89 -9.60 -52.96
CA SER A 517 2.97 -10.65 -53.98
C SER A 517 3.60 -11.96 -53.47
N ILE A 518 4.32 -11.94 -52.34
CA ILE A 518 4.82 -13.17 -51.69
C ILE A 518 3.64 -14.11 -51.35
N LEU A 519 2.47 -13.56 -51.01
CA LEU A 519 1.27 -14.33 -50.69
C LEU A 519 0.70 -15.08 -51.89
N ASP A 520 1.04 -14.70 -53.13
CA ASP A 520 0.55 -15.36 -54.34
C ASP A 520 1.06 -16.81 -54.48
N ASN A 521 2.11 -17.17 -53.75
CA ASN A 521 2.63 -18.53 -53.67
C ASN A 521 1.65 -19.52 -53.00
N ASN A 522 0.69 -19.03 -52.19
CA ASN A 522 -0.27 -19.90 -51.51
C ASN A 522 -1.61 -19.19 -51.23
N PRO A 523 -2.70 -19.56 -51.93
CA PRO A 523 -4.02 -18.94 -51.75
C PRO A 523 -4.60 -19.02 -50.33
N ALA A 524 -4.33 -20.09 -49.58
CA ALA A 524 -4.83 -20.24 -48.21
C ALA A 524 -4.11 -19.28 -47.24
N LEU A 525 -2.79 -19.13 -47.37
CA LEU A 525 -2.01 -18.15 -46.61
C LEU A 525 -2.44 -16.72 -46.95
N LYS A 526 -2.66 -16.44 -48.25
CA LYS A 526 -3.19 -15.15 -48.72
C LYS A 526 -4.55 -14.83 -48.11
N ALA A 527 -5.48 -15.79 -48.16
CA ALA A 527 -6.81 -15.63 -47.58
C ALA A 527 -6.75 -15.39 -46.07
N ARG A 528 -5.90 -16.13 -45.34
CA ARG A 528 -5.72 -15.93 -43.89
C ARG A 528 -5.12 -14.57 -43.56
N TYR A 529 -4.14 -14.09 -44.35
CA TYR A 529 -3.55 -12.77 -44.16
C TYR A 529 -4.63 -11.70 -44.24
N PHE A 530 -5.42 -11.68 -45.33
CA PHE A 530 -6.46 -10.67 -45.55
C PHE A 530 -7.74 -10.86 -44.73
N ALA A 531 -7.89 -11.99 -44.02
CA ALA A 531 -8.98 -12.16 -43.04
C ALA A 531 -8.76 -11.34 -41.76
N GLU A 532 -7.55 -10.84 -41.51
CA GLU A 532 -7.29 -9.89 -40.43
C GLU A 532 -7.73 -8.47 -40.83
N SER A 533 -8.31 -7.74 -39.88
CA SER A 533 -8.93 -6.43 -40.13
C SER A 533 -7.93 -5.36 -40.61
N ASP A 534 -6.72 -5.39 -40.05
CA ASP A 534 -5.58 -4.59 -40.47
C ASP A 534 -4.32 -5.48 -40.50
N PRO A 535 -4.10 -6.22 -41.60
CA PRO A 535 -3.07 -7.25 -41.62
C PRO A 535 -1.67 -6.65 -41.65
N ILE A 536 -1.50 -5.43 -42.18
CA ILE A 536 -0.21 -4.73 -42.15
C ILE A 536 0.11 -4.29 -40.72
N LEU A 537 -0.87 -3.84 -39.94
CA LEU A 537 -0.64 -3.52 -38.53
C LEU A 537 -0.26 -4.77 -37.73
N TYR A 538 -1.08 -5.82 -37.78
CA TYR A 538 -0.94 -6.99 -36.90
C TYR A 538 0.13 -7.99 -37.35
N PHE A 539 0.26 -8.26 -38.66
CA PHE A 539 1.25 -9.20 -39.18
C PHE A 539 2.49 -8.50 -39.74
N GLY A 540 2.36 -7.24 -40.18
CA GLY A 540 3.40 -6.58 -40.95
C GLY A 540 3.44 -7.06 -42.39
N LEU A 541 4.39 -6.54 -43.16
CA LEU A 541 4.59 -6.98 -44.53
C LEU A 541 5.10 -8.43 -44.58
N PRO A 542 4.68 -9.25 -45.56
CA PRO A 542 5.33 -10.52 -45.83
C PRO A 542 6.80 -10.33 -46.21
N MET A 543 7.67 -11.22 -45.74
CA MET A 543 9.11 -11.16 -45.88
C MET A 543 9.71 -12.41 -46.52
N SER A 544 9.01 -13.54 -46.56
CA SER A 544 9.45 -14.69 -47.34
C SER A 544 8.36 -15.76 -47.37
N TYR A 545 8.48 -16.66 -48.35
CA TYR A 545 7.70 -17.88 -48.47
C TYR A 545 8.64 -19.07 -48.59
N ALA A 546 8.32 -20.18 -47.93
CA ALA A 546 8.96 -21.47 -48.16
C ALA A 546 7.98 -22.61 -47.99
N ASP A 547 8.20 -23.67 -48.76
CA ASP A 547 7.45 -24.93 -48.67
C ASP A 547 8.37 -26.02 -48.13
N TYR A 548 8.13 -26.43 -46.89
CA TYR A 548 8.96 -27.43 -46.20
C TYR A 548 8.45 -28.86 -46.42
N GLY A 549 7.46 -29.07 -47.30
CA GLY A 549 6.81 -30.35 -47.55
C GLY A 549 5.54 -30.51 -46.70
N PRO A 550 5.63 -30.85 -45.39
CA PRO A 550 4.45 -30.95 -44.52
C PRO A 550 3.71 -29.63 -44.26
N VAL A 551 4.40 -28.49 -44.41
CA VAL A 551 3.89 -27.15 -44.09
C VAL A 551 4.44 -26.12 -45.08
N ALA A 552 3.59 -25.21 -45.54
CA ALA A 552 3.99 -24.03 -46.30
C ALA A 552 3.90 -22.80 -45.39
N VAL A 553 4.92 -21.94 -45.41
CA VAL A 553 5.09 -20.90 -44.41
C VAL A 553 5.35 -19.55 -45.07
N VAL A 554 4.64 -18.52 -44.59
CA VAL A 554 4.97 -17.11 -44.87
C VAL A 554 5.49 -16.48 -43.58
N ARG A 555 6.71 -15.93 -43.64
CA ARG A 555 7.22 -15.01 -42.62
C ARG A 555 6.65 -13.63 -42.89
N CYS A 556 6.11 -12.97 -41.88
CA CYS A 556 5.80 -11.54 -41.90
C CYS A 556 6.67 -10.82 -40.85
N GLN A 557 6.69 -9.49 -40.84
CA GLN A 557 7.51 -8.72 -39.89
C GLN A 557 7.12 -8.93 -38.42
N ARG A 558 5.87 -9.31 -38.13
CA ARG A 558 5.34 -9.44 -36.76
C ARG A 558 4.68 -10.79 -36.44
N ALA A 559 4.47 -11.64 -37.44
CA ALA A 559 3.85 -12.95 -37.27
C ALA A 559 4.36 -13.93 -38.34
N VAL A 560 4.01 -15.20 -38.17
CA VAL A 560 4.23 -16.24 -39.19
C VAL A 560 2.91 -16.92 -39.49
N LEU A 561 2.60 -17.12 -40.76
CA LEU A 561 1.44 -17.89 -41.21
C LEU A 561 1.89 -19.27 -41.69
N GLN A 562 1.30 -20.33 -41.17
CA GLN A 562 1.68 -21.72 -41.45
C GLN A 562 0.48 -22.50 -41.96
N TYR A 563 0.53 -22.92 -43.23
CA TYR A 563 -0.48 -23.76 -43.87
C TYR A 563 -0.04 -25.22 -43.79
N TRP A 564 -0.76 -26.02 -43.01
CA TRP A 564 -0.44 -27.43 -42.79
C TRP A 564 -1.07 -28.31 -43.86
N LYS A 565 -0.25 -29.14 -44.51
CA LYS A 565 -0.70 -30.07 -45.57
C LYS A 565 -0.90 -31.48 -45.05
N VAL A 566 -0.38 -31.76 -43.86
CA VAL A 566 -0.48 -33.05 -43.19
C VAL A 566 -1.05 -32.86 -41.79
N LYS A 567 -1.59 -33.93 -41.22
CA LYS A 567 -2.08 -33.93 -39.85
C LYS A 567 -0.90 -33.92 -38.87
N THR A 568 -0.97 -33.06 -37.86
CA THR A 568 -0.06 -33.02 -36.72
C THR A 568 -0.85 -33.07 -35.41
N PRO A 569 -0.21 -33.21 -34.25
CA PRO A 569 -0.91 -33.17 -32.96
C PRO A 569 -1.66 -31.85 -32.68
N TRP A 570 -1.31 -30.77 -33.39
CA TRP A 570 -1.84 -29.42 -33.16
C TRP A 570 -2.54 -28.80 -34.38
N SER A 571 -2.60 -29.49 -35.53
CA SER A 571 -3.20 -28.97 -36.76
C SER A 571 -3.70 -30.10 -37.68
N ASN A 572 -4.77 -29.83 -38.42
CA ASN A 572 -5.24 -30.72 -39.49
C ASN A 572 -4.75 -30.25 -40.87
N PRO A 573 -4.75 -31.13 -41.89
CA PRO A 573 -4.53 -30.72 -43.27
C PRO A 573 -5.54 -29.65 -43.69
N GLY A 574 -5.05 -28.57 -44.29
CA GLY A 574 -5.86 -27.43 -44.73
C GLY A 574 -5.90 -26.26 -43.75
N ASP A 575 -5.49 -26.46 -42.49
CA ASP A 575 -5.50 -25.41 -41.48
C ASP A 575 -4.39 -24.39 -41.72
N VAL A 576 -4.69 -23.10 -41.49
CA VAL A 576 -3.68 -22.03 -41.41
C VAL A 576 -3.55 -21.54 -39.98
N LEU A 577 -2.42 -21.83 -39.35
CA LEU A 577 -2.08 -21.35 -38.01
C LEU A 577 -1.26 -20.06 -38.08
N VAL A 578 -1.38 -19.24 -37.04
CA VAL A 578 -0.58 -18.02 -36.85
C VAL A 578 0.38 -18.23 -35.69
N ALA A 579 1.68 -18.18 -35.94
CA ALA A 579 2.66 -18.07 -34.88
C ALA A 579 2.76 -16.59 -34.47
N ASN A 580 2.35 -16.34 -33.23
CA ASN A 580 2.26 -15.01 -32.66
C ASN A 580 3.67 -14.44 -32.36
N GLY A 581 3.95 -13.22 -32.82
CA GLY A 581 5.28 -12.62 -32.68
C GLY A 581 5.74 -12.49 -31.23
N GLY A 582 4.86 -12.05 -30.33
CA GLY A 582 5.22 -11.90 -28.92
C GLY A 582 5.58 -13.23 -28.23
N ASP A 583 4.81 -14.28 -28.45
CA ASP A 583 5.13 -15.62 -27.92
C ASP A 583 6.45 -16.16 -28.49
N VAL A 584 6.66 -16.01 -29.81
CA VAL A 584 7.90 -16.43 -30.47
C VAL A 584 9.10 -15.63 -29.94
N SER A 585 8.94 -14.33 -29.67
CA SER A 585 9.99 -13.51 -29.07
C SER A 585 10.38 -13.98 -27.66
N LYS A 586 9.39 -14.39 -26.86
CA LYS A 586 9.61 -14.93 -25.52
C LYS A 586 10.37 -16.25 -25.59
N GLU A 587 9.93 -17.16 -26.45
CA GLU A 587 10.56 -18.48 -26.64
C GLU A 587 11.99 -18.39 -27.19
N ALA A 588 12.24 -17.47 -28.14
CA ALA A 588 13.56 -17.26 -28.72
C ALA A 588 14.58 -16.63 -27.74
N GLY A 589 14.14 -16.25 -26.54
CA GLY A 589 14.93 -15.54 -25.54
C GLY A 589 15.24 -14.10 -25.93
N LEU A 590 14.39 -13.48 -26.75
CA LEU A 590 14.55 -12.10 -27.20
C LEU A 590 14.18 -11.11 -26.08
N LEU A 591 13.17 -11.44 -25.26
CA LEU A 591 12.70 -10.60 -24.16
C LEU A 591 13.64 -10.65 -22.95
N PRO A 592 13.84 -9.53 -22.21
CA PRO A 592 14.65 -9.54 -20.99
C PRO A 592 14.13 -10.54 -19.95
N THR A 593 15.01 -11.32 -19.33
CA THR A 593 14.65 -12.39 -18.39
C THR A 593 13.77 -11.89 -17.24
N ARG A 594 14.06 -10.70 -16.68
CA ARG A 594 13.26 -10.10 -15.60
C ARG A 594 11.86 -9.68 -16.04
N ALA A 595 11.68 -9.38 -17.32
CA ALA A 595 10.39 -8.95 -17.85
C ALA A 595 9.41 -10.11 -17.99
N VAL A 596 9.90 -11.32 -18.28
CA VAL A 596 9.07 -12.52 -18.51
C VAL A 596 8.76 -13.30 -17.22
N VAL A 597 9.17 -12.78 -16.07
CA VAL A 597 8.82 -13.32 -14.75
C VAL A 597 7.53 -12.64 -14.29
N PRO A 598 6.44 -13.40 -14.03
CA PRO A 598 5.22 -12.86 -13.45
C PRO A 598 5.50 -12.17 -12.11
N GLU A 599 4.80 -11.08 -11.83
CA GLU A 599 4.94 -10.33 -10.59
C GLU A 599 3.80 -10.64 -9.62
N ASP A 600 4.03 -10.38 -8.32
CA ASP A 600 2.94 -10.29 -7.35
C ASP A 600 1.99 -9.17 -7.75
N PRO A 601 0.69 -9.28 -7.45
CA PRO A 601 -0.26 -8.21 -7.73
C PRO A 601 0.22 -6.90 -7.10
N PRO A 602 0.33 -5.78 -7.84
CA PRO A 602 0.80 -4.52 -7.27
C PRO A 602 -0.25 -3.83 -6.40
N TYR A 603 -1.51 -4.24 -6.53
CA TYR A 603 -2.65 -3.73 -5.77
C TYR A 603 -3.52 -4.90 -5.31
N PRO A 604 -4.17 -4.78 -4.14
CA PRO A 604 -5.05 -5.83 -3.68
C PRO A 604 -6.29 -5.92 -4.57
N TRP A 605 -6.89 -7.10 -4.60
CA TRP A 605 -8.24 -7.22 -5.16
C TRP A 605 -9.25 -6.50 -4.26
N VAL A 606 -10.06 -5.64 -4.85
CA VAL A 606 -11.19 -4.98 -4.19
C VAL A 606 -12.46 -5.59 -4.77
N ASN A 607 -13.33 -6.12 -3.90
CA ASN A 607 -14.66 -6.53 -4.32
C ASN A 607 -15.45 -5.24 -4.60
N SER A 608 -15.59 -4.88 -5.87
CA SER A 608 -16.35 -3.71 -6.31
C SER A 608 -17.84 -3.91 -6.15
#